data_AF-A0A4Y4K6W0-F1
#
_entry.id   AF-A0A4Y4K6W0-F1
#
_cell.length_a   1.000
_cell.length_b   1.000
_cell.length_c   1.000
_cell.angle_alpha   90.00
_cell.angle_beta   90.00
_cell.angle_gamma   90.00
#
_symmetry.space_group_name_H-M   'P 1'
#
loop_
_entity.id
_entity.type
_entity.pdbx_description
1 polymer ?
#
loop_
_entity_poly.entity_id
_entity_poly.type
_entity_poly.pdbx_seq_one_letter_code
_entity_poly.pdbx_strand_id
1 'polypeptide(L)'
;MFAARRFAPRPEPRTVERPLFGPESELALAMAKAASVSAVEATRAAEQAVTSYGELLQLHPYSPRPSDDRDDLADYQTALEAYEEAKQSPAAKVPEILERGREALERLDVAARAAGSDTQWIHGSGRTRARVPNPVTDGPALLIFETDQGDGDYVVSGKRRGRSREFLRGTCGGWGTRAQVLVPPQRDAMMPLEVSAPGPWRIELRPADEARQLCWNAPLKGRGPESVAKVDGSGVVEFEHHGEGAFKVYEVTQLFHKGPLLAEGQGEARLTIAVPHNCLLRIDADGRWTLRDPQA
;
A
#
# COMPACT_ATOMS: atom_id res chain seq x y z
N MET A 1 92.50 -38.75 53.15
CA MET A 1 92.37 -37.70 52.12
C MET A 1 90.99 -37.87 51.48
N PHE A 2 90.02 -37.03 51.86
CA PHE A 2 88.60 -37.18 51.51
C PHE A 2 88.31 -36.56 50.13
N ALA A 3 87.61 -37.30 49.27
CA ALA A 3 87.03 -36.77 48.03
C ALA A 3 85.50 -36.90 48.08
N ALA A 4 84.82 -35.76 48.27
CA ALA A 4 83.37 -35.66 48.29
C ALA A 4 82.82 -35.61 46.85
N ARG A 5 81.93 -36.55 46.49
CA ARG A 5 81.12 -36.49 45.27
C ARG A 5 79.87 -35.64 45.55
N ARG A 6 79.68 -34.57 44.76
CA ARG A 6 78.47 -33.72 44.75
C ARG A 6 77.33 -34.47 44.05
N PHE A 7 76.19 -34.60 44.74
CA PHE A 7 74.91 -35.00 44.13
C PHE A 7 74.26 -33.75 43.50
N ALA A 8 73.86 -33.86 42.23
CA ALA A 8 73.01 -32.87 41.56
C ALA A 8 71.53 -33.17 41.83
N PRO A 9 70.66 -32.15 42.04
CA PRO A 9 69.23 -32.36 42.22
C PRO A 9 68.53 -32.67 40.89
N ARG A 10 67.53 -33.55 40.98
CA ARG A 10 66.67 -34.06 39.91
C ARG A 10 65.67 -32.96 39.49
N PRO A 11 65.42 -32.69 38.20
CA PRO A 11 64.39 -31.74 37.79
C PRO A 11 62.99 -32.33 38.04
N GLU A 12 62.12 -31.57 38.70
CA GLU A 12 60.73 -31.91 38.93
C GLU A 12 59.92 -31.95 37.62
N PRO A 13 58.89 -32.82 37.52
CA PRO A 13 58.03 -32.88 36.35
C PRO A 13 57.16 -31.62 36.26
N ARG A 14 57.27 -30.88 35.16
CA ARG A 14 56.32 -29.81 34.81
C ARG A 14 54.91 -30.40 34.70
N THR A 15 54.06 -30.05 35.65
CA THR A 15 52.62 -30.27 35.57
C THR A 15 52.09 -29.38 34.44
N VAL A 16 51.65 -30.01 33.35
CA VAL A 16 50.89 -29.32 32.30
C VAL A 16 49.50 -29.08 32.88
N GLU A 17 49.24 -27.86 33.36
CA GLU A 17 47.89 -27.43 33.70
C GLU A 17 47.04 -27.48 32.43
N ARG A 18 46.21 -28.51 32.33
CA ARG A 18 45.11 -28.55 31.38
C ARG A 18 44.12 -27.46 31.81
N PRO A 19 43.81 -26.47 30.96
CA PRO A 19 42.80 -25.48 31.33
C PRO A 19 41.46 -26.19 31.54
N LEU A 20 40.96 -26.13 32.77
CA LEU A 20 39.63 -26.56 33.16
C LEU A 20 38.63 -25.57 32.56
N PHE A 21 38.20 -25.82 31.32
CA PHE A 21 36.99 -25.21 30.79
C PHE A 21 35.81 -25.75 31.60
N GLY A 22 35.21 -24.92 32.46
CA GLY A 22 34.01 -25.28 33.21
C GLY A 22 32.80 -25.50 32.27
N PRO A 23 31.76 -26.21 32.74
CA PRO A 23 30.58 -26.55 31.94
C PRO A 23 29.83 -25.32 31.37
N GLU A 24 29.96 -24.15 32.02
CA GLU A 24 29.41 -22.88 31.53
C GLU A 24 30.08 -22.39 30.23
N SER A 25 31.38 -22.68 30.04
CA SER A 25 32.11 -22.30 28.84
C SER A 25 31.77 -23.20 27.65
N GLU A 26 31.41 -24.47 27.88
CA GLU A 26 30.91 -25.36 26.83
C GLU A 26 29.50 -24.96 26.38
N LEU A 27 28.64 -24.54 27.31
CA LEU A 27 27.29 -24.08 26.99
C LEU A 27 27.32 -22.78 26.15
N ALA A 28 28.16 -21.81 26.54
CA ALA A 28 28.34 -20.57 25.78
C ALA A 28 28.90 -20.83 24.37
N LEU A 29 29.86 -21.76 24.24
CA LEU A 29 30.42 -22.15 22.94
C LEU A 29 29.39 -22.89 22.07
N ALA A 30 28.57 -23.76 22.66
CA ALA A 30 27.50 -24.45 21.97
C ALA A 30 26.41 -23.49 21.47
N MET A 31 26.03 -22.50 22.29
CA MET A 31 25.08 -21.45 21.91
C MET A 31 25.64 -20.54 20.81
N ALA A 32 26.91 -20.13 20.90
CA ALA A 32 27.56 -19.34 19.85
C ALA A 32 27.64 -20.12 18.53
N LYS A 33 27.93 -21.42 18.60
CA LYS A 33 27.95 -22.30 17.43
C LYS A 33 26.55 -22.48 16.83
N ALA A 34 25.52 -22.70 17.65
CA ALA A 34 24.12 -22.78 17.21
C ALA A 34 23.64 -21.47 16.56
N ALA A 35 23.99 -20.32 17.15
CA ALA A 35 23.68 -19.01 16.58
C ALA A 35 24.41 -18.79 15.24
N SER A 36 25.66 -19.24 15.11
CA SER A 36 26.40 -19.16 13.84
C SER A 36 25.79 -20.03 12.75
N VAL A 37 25.34 -21.25 13.08
CA VAL A 37 24.66 -22.16 12.14
C VAL A 37 23.32 -21.56 11.70
N SER A 38 22.54 -21.05 12.65
CA SER A 38 21.27 -20.36 12.37
C SER A 38 21.47 -19.13 11.47
N ALA A 39 22.55 -18.36 11.65
CA ALA A 39 22.86 -17.20 10.81
C ALA A 39 23.24 -17.60 9.38
N VAL A 40 23.98 -18.71 9.21
CA VAL A 40 24.33 -19.26 7.90
C VAL A 40 23.08 -19.80 7.18
N GLU A 41 22.21 -20.51 7.88
CA GLU A 41 20.94 -20.99 7.35
C GLU A 41 20.01 -19.84 6.96
N ALA A 42 19.91 -18.80 7.79
CA ALA A 42 19.13 -17.60 7.48
C ALA A 42 19.64 -16.88 6.23
N THR A 43 20.96 -16.78 6.07
CA THR A 43 21.57 -16.18 4.87
C THR A 43 21.23 -16.99 3.62
N ARG A 44 21.38 -18.32 3.69
CA ARG A 44 21.06 -19.19 2.56
C ARG A 44 19.56 -19.15 2.19
N ALA A 45 18.69 -19.13 3.19
CA ALA A 45 17.24 -19.01 2.98
C ALA A 45 16.87 -17.66 2.33
N ALA A 46 17.52 -16.58 2.77
CA ALA A 46 17.33 -15.25 2.18
C ALA A 46 17.79 -15.20 0.71
N GLU A 47 18.97 -15.75 0.39
CA GLU A 47 19.46 -15.86 -0.99
C GLU A 47 18.48 -16.63 -1.88
N GLN A 48 18.00 -17.78 -1.41
CA GLN A 48 16.99 -18.58 -2.12
C GLN A 48 15.69 -17.81 -2.33
N ALA A 49 15.20 -17.10 -1.31
CA ALA A 49 13.98 -16.30 -1.41
C ALA A 49 14.12 -15.16 -2.44
N VAL A 50 15.28 -14.49 -2.47
CA VAL A 50 15.57 -13.46 -3.48
C VAL A 50 15.60 -14.05 -4.88
N THR A 51 16.26 -15.21 -5.08
CA THR A 51 16.27 -15.90 -6.37
C THR A 51 14.86 -16.27 -6.82
N SER A 52 14.06 -16.91 -5.95
CA SER A 52 12.69 -17.31 -6.28
C SER A 52 11.79 -16.11 -6.57
N TYR A 53 11.95 -14.99 -5.86
CA TYR A 53 11.20 -13.77 -6.15
C TYR A 53 11.62 -13.13 -7.48
N GLY A 54 12.91 -13.16 -7.83
CA GLY A 54 13.40 -12.72 -9.14
C GLY A 54 12.82 -13.54 -10.29
N GLU A 55 12.69 -14.86 -10.14
CA GLU A 55 12.02 -15.73 -11.11
C GLU A 55 10.53 -15.40 -11.24
N LEU A 56 9.86 -15.14 -10.11
CA LEU A 56 8.46 -14.71 -10.08
C LEU A 56 8.27 -13.41 -10.89
N LEU A 57 9.09 -12.39 -10.67
CA LEU A 57 9.05 -11.14 -11.44
C LEU A 57 9.26 -11.35 -12.94
N GLN A 58 10.21 -12.21 -13.34
CA GLN A 58 10.47 -12.50 -14.75
C GLN A 58 9.32 -13.22 -15.45
N LEU A 59 8.61 -14.08 -14.72
CA LEU A 59 7.48 -14.86 -15.24
C LEU A 59 6.13 -14.15 -15.07
N HIS A 60 6.10 -13.00 -14.40
CA HIS A 60 4.87 -12.28 -14.13
C HIS A 60 4.24 -11.78 -15.44
N PRO A 61 2.92 -11.98 -15.67
CA PRO A 61 2.27 -11.66 -16.94
C PRO A 61 2.11 -10.15 -17.19
N TYR A 62 2.15 -9.33 -16.14
CA TYR A 62 2.07 -7.87 -16.26
C TYR A 62 3.35 -7.30 -16.89
N SER A 63 3.19 -6.54 -17.99
CA SER A 63 4.27 -5.85 -18.68
C SER A 63 3.91 -4.37 -18.82
N PRO A 64 4.62 -3.46 -18.11
CA PRO A 64 4.23 -2.06 -18.02
C PRO A 64 4.32 -1.36 -19.37
N ARG A 65 3.26 -0.65 -19.74
CA ARG A 65 3.17 0.24 -20.91
C ARG A 65 2.98 1.68 -20.43
N PRO A 66 3.40 2.69 -21.21
CA PRO A 66 3.22 4.10 -20.85
C PRO A 66 1.77 4.53 -20.65
N SER A 67 0.80 3.76 -21.16
CA SER A 67 -0.63 4.04 -21.07
C SER A 67 -1.32 3.35 -19.89
N ASP A 68 -0.61 2.47 -19.17
CA ASP A 68 -1.20 1.66 -18.11
C ASP A 68 -1.66 2.51 -16.93
N ASP A 69 -2.51 1.92 -16.09
CA ASP A 69 -3.01 2.57 -14.88
C ASP A 69 -1.82 2.97 -13.98
N ARG A 70 -1.86 4.17 -13.41
CA ARG A 70 -0.80 4.66 -12.54
C ARG A 70 -0.62 3.82 -11.28
N ASP A 71 -1.70 3.24 -10.75
CA ASP A 71 -1.65 2.35 -9.60
C ASP A 71 -0.98 1.02 -9.99
N ASP A 72 -1.27 0.48 -11.18
CA ASP A 72 -0.60 -0.72 -11.68
C ASP A 72 0.90 -0.46 -11.92
N LEU A 73 1.26 0.70 -12.46
CA LEU A 73 2.66 1.10 -12.60
C LEU A 73 3.34 1.26 -11.22
N ALA A 74 2.65 1.83 -10.23
CA ALA A 74 3.17 2.00 -8.88
C ALA A 74 3.34 0.66 -8.14
N ASP A 75 2.42 -0.28 -8.31
CA ASP A 75 2.50 -1.61 -7.72
C ASP A 75 3.60 -2.45 -8.37
N TYR A 76 3.74 -2.38 -9.69
CA TYR A 76 4.88 -3.01 -10.38
C TYR A 76 6.22 -2.39 -9.94
N GLN A 77 6.28 -1.06 -9.80
CA GLN A 77 7.48 -0.40 -9.29
C GLN A 77 7.78 -0.81 -7.84
N THR A 78 6.77 -0.91 -6.97
CA THR A 78 6.92 -1.39 -5.59
C THR A 78 7.49 -2.81 -5.56
N ALA A 79 7.03 -3.69 -6.47
CA ALA A 79 7.53 -5.04 -6.59
C ALA A 79 9.01 -5.09 -7.04
N LEU A 80 9.43 -4.22 -7.96
CA LEU A 80 10.82 -4.08 -8.39
C LEU A 80 11.72 -3.50 -7.29
N GLU A 81 11.25 -2.47 -6.60
CA GLU A 81 11.97 -1.84 -5.49
C GLU A 81 12.19 -2.83 -4.34
N ALA A 82 11.18 -3.66 -4.02
CA ALA A 82 11.32 -4.74 -3.05
C ALA A 82 12.41 -5.76 -3.44
N TYR A 83 12.49 -6.14 -4.72
CA TYR A 83 13.55 -7.03 -5.19
C TYR A 83 14.95 -6.43 -5.05
N GLU A 84 15.13 -5.18 -5.48
CA GLU A 84 16.42 -4.51 -5.40
C GLU A 84 16.83 -4.20 -3.95
N GLU A 85 15.87 -3.83 -3.09
CA GLU A 85 16.11 -3.65 -1.66
C GLU A 85 16.48 -4.98 -0.97
N ALA A 86 15.82 -6.09 -1.32
CA ALA A 86 16.11 -7.40 -0.75
C ALA A 86 17.52 -7.90 -1.09
N LYS A 87 18.02 -7.62 -2.30
CA LYS A 87 19.40 -7.96 -2.72
C LYS A 87 20.48 -7.27 -1.89
N GLN A 88 20.17 -6.11 -1.31
CA GLN A 88 21.11 -5.29 -0.55
C GLN A 88 20.87 -5.37 0.97
N SER A 89 19.86 -6.12 1.40
CA SER A 89 19.40 -6.15 2.78
C SER A 89 19.99 -7.31 3.60
N PRO A 90 20.08 -7.17 4.94
CA PRO A 90 20.44 -8.28 5.81
C PRO A 90 19.40 -9.42 5.72
N ALA A 91 19.86 -10.66 5.85
CA ALA A 91 19.03 -11.86 5.74
C ALA A 91 17.74 -11.83 6.60
N ALA A 92 17.80 -11.23 7.79
CA ALA A 92 16.67 -11.12 8.70
C ALA A 92 15.52 -10.22 8.16
N LYS A 93 15.80 -9.28 7.26
CA LYS A 93 14.80 -8.35 6.69
C LYS A 93 14.22 -8.81 5.36
N VAL A 94 14.92 -9.71 4.67
CA VAL A 94 14.53 -10.20 3.34
C VAL A 94 13.09 -10.73 3.29
N PRO A 95 12.60 -11.52 4.27
CA PRO A 95 11.23 -12.01 4.24
C PRO A 95 10.17 -10.89 4.20
N GLU A 96 10.32 -9.88 5.07
CA GLU A 96 9.38 -8.74 5.16
C GLU A 96 9.38 -7.90 3.86
N ILE A 97 10.58 -7.62 3.32
CA ILE A 97 10.74 -6.83 2.09
C ILE A 97 10.09 -7.56 0.91
N LEU A 98 10.34 -8.86 0.76
CA LEU A 98 9.79 -9.64 -0.33
C LEU A 98 8.28 -9.87 -0.19
N GLU A 99 7.75 -9.88 1.03
CA GLU A 99 6.30 -9.96 1.26
C GLU A 99 5.59 -8.72 0.75
N ARG A 100 6.11 -7.52 1.07
CA ARG A 100 5.63 -6.25 0.50
C ARG A 100 5.62 -6.28 -1.04
N GLY A 101 6.64 -6.89 -1.64
CA GLY A 101 6.74 -7.08 -3.08
C GLY A 101 5.65 -8.03 -3.62
N ARG A 102 5.42 -9.17 -2.96
CA ARG A 102 4.38 -10.14 -3.33
C ARG A 102 2.98 -9.54 -3.22
N GLU A 103 2.69 -8.79 -2.16
CA GLU A 103 1.42 -8.07 -2.01
C GLU A 103 1.18 -7.06 -3.14
N ALA A 104 2.23 -6.42 -3.66
CA ALA A 104 2.10 -5.52 -4.81
C ALA A 104 1.79 -6.29 -6.10
N LEU A 105 2.45 -7.43 -6.33
CA LEU A 105 2.14 -8.29 -7.49
C LEU A 105 0.74 -8.91 -7.42
N GLU A 106 0.29 -9.31 -6.23
CA GLU A 106 -1.07 -9.81 -6.04
C GLU A 106 -2.12 -8.74 -6.40
N ARG A 107 -1.87 -7.47 -6.04
CA ARG A 107 -2.74 -6.35 -6.44
C ARG A 107 -2.78 -6.17 -7.96
N LEU A 108 -1.64 -6.36 -8.66
CA LEU A 108 -1.62 -6.38 -10.13
C LEU A 108 -2.40 -7.53 -10.72
N ASP A 109 -2.32 -8.73 -10.14
CA ASP A 109 -3.07 -9.88 -10.64
C ASP A 109 -4.56 -9.71 -10.44
N VAL A 110 -4.98 -9.10 -9.33
CA VAL A 110 -6.39 -8.71 -9.10
C VAL A 110 -6.83 -7.67 -10.12
N ALA A 111 -6.02 -6.63 -10.36
CA ALA A 111 -6.29 -5.61 -11.36
C ALA A 111 -6.34 -6.19 -12.79
N ALA A 112 -5.44 -7.09 -13.15
CA ALA A 112 -5.40 -7.75 -14.45
C ALA A 112 -6.61 -8.70 -14.66
N ARG A 113 -7.03 -9.40 -13.59
CA ARG A 113 -8.27 -10.20 -13.62
C ARG A 113 -9.51 -9.32 -13.75
N ALA A 114 -9.52 -8.16 -13.11
CA ALA A 114 -10.58 -7.15 -13.29
C ALA A 114 -10.56 -6.53 -14.70
N ALA A 115 -9.38 -6.25 -15.27
CA ALA A 115 -9.22 -5.75 -16.64
C ALA A 115 -9.51 -6.81 -17.73
N GLY A 116 -9.53 -8.09 -17.37
CA GLY A 116 -10.10 -9.17 -18.18
C GLY A 116 -11.63 -9.09 -18.29
N SER A 117 -12.28 -8.24 -17.50
CA SER A 117 -13.62 -7.72 -17.77
C SER A 117 -13.48 -6.44 -18.59
N ASP A 118 -14.28 -6.31 -19.64
CA ASP A 118 -14.27 -5.32 -20.73
C ASP A 118 -14.39 -3.86 -20.24
N THR A 119 -13.39 -3.37 -19.50
CA THR A 119 -13.41 -2.08 -18.79
C THR A 119 -12.58 -1.09 -19.57
N GLN A 120 -13.26 -0.11 -20.18
CA GLN A 120 -12.67 0.83 -21.11
C GLN A 120 -12.65 2.25 -20.53
N TRP A 121 -11.46 2.81 -20.35
CA TRP A 121 -11.27 4.22 -20.07
C TRP A 121 -11.94 5.09 -21.13
N ILE A 122 -12.76 6.04 -20.69
CA ILE A 122 -13.32 7.08 -21.54
C ILE A 122 -12.50 8.36 -21.36
N HIS A 123 -12.03 8.90 -22.48
CA HIS A 123 -11.17 10.09 -22.49
C HIS A 123 -11.94 11.34 -22.93
N GLY A 124 -11.53 12.51 -22.45
CA GLY A 124 -12.06 13.79 -22.88
C GLY A 124 -11.19 14.96 -22.46
N SER A 125 -11.66 16.17 -22.72
CA SER A 125 -10.98 17.40 -22.32
C SER A 125 -12.00 18.53 -22.12
N GLY A 126 -11.66 19.48 -21.24
CA GLY A 126 -12.57 20.57 -20.93
C GLY A 126 -13.91 20.05 -20.40
N ARG A 127 -15.01 20.63 -20.91
CA ARG A 127 -16.37 20.18 -20.62
C ARG A 127 -16.87 19.21 -21.69
N THR A 128 -17.02 17.92 -21.36
CA THR A 128 -17.57 16.91 -22.27
C THR A 128 -18.63 16.05 -21.58
N ARG A 129 -19.58 15.56 -22.37
CA ARG A 129 -20.51 14.51 -21.94
C ARG A 129 -19.98 13.15 -22.37
N ALA A 130 -19.81 12.25 -21.42
CA ALA A 130 -19.35 10.88 -21.62
C ALA A 130 -20.49 9.89 -21.34
N ARG A 131 -20.46 8.75 -22.02
CA ARG A 131 -21.23 7.56 -21.63
C ARG A 131 -20.23 6.50 -21.21
N VAL A 132 -20.22 6.16 -19.94
CA VAL A 132 -19.25 5.22 -19.36
C VAL A 132 -19.94 3.87 -19.16
N PRO A 133 -19.37 2.75 -19.64
CA PRO A 133 -19.90 1.42 -19.35
C PRO A 133 -20.04 1.22 -17.84
N ASN A 134 -21.19 0.71 -17.40
CA ASN A 134 -21.45 0.42 -15.99
C ASN A 134 -21.28 -1.09 -15.74
N PRO A 135 -20.25 -1.51 -14.99
CA PRO A 135 -19.96 -2.93 -14.78
C PRO A 135 -20.98 -3.64 -13.88
N VAL A 136 -21.75 -2.90 -13.08
CA VAL A 136 -22.72 -3.45 -12.13
C VAL A 136 -24.09 -2.83 -12.35
N THR A 137 -25.03 -3.62 -12.86
CA THR A 137 -26.43 -3.18 -12.98
C THR A 137 -27.12 -3.32 -11.62
N ASP A 138 -27.82 -2.27 -11.16
CA ASP A 138 -28.52 -2.23 -9.87
C ASP A 138 -27.64 -2.26 -8.59
N GLY A 139 -26.32 -2.15 -8.71
CA GLY A 139 -25.38 -2.00 -7.59
C GLY A 139 -24.58 -0.68 -7.65
N PRO A 140 -23.91 -0.28 -6.55
CA PRO A 140 -22.97 0.84 -6.59
C PRO A 140 -21.81 0.52 -7.53
N ALA A 141 -21.17 1.57 -8.03
CA ALA A 141 -19.95 1.47 -8.82
C ALA A 141 -18.88 2.40 -8.25
N LEU A 142 -17.61 2.05 -8.44
CA LEU A 142 -16.47 2.90 -8.13
C LEU A 142 -16.18 3.76 -9.36
N LEU A 143 -16.35 5.08 -9.23
CA LEU A 143 -15.99 6.05 -10.26
C LEU A 143 -14.53 6.44 -10.08
N ILE A 144 -13.71 6.14 -11.08
CA ILE A 144 -12.32 6.56 -11.13
C ILE A 144 -12.18 7.68 -12.17
N PHE A 145 -11.69 8.83 -11.73
CA PHE A 145 -11.44 9.99 -12.56
C PHE A 145 -9.99 10.40 -12.43
N GLU A 146 -9.35 10.67 -13.56
CA GLU A 146 -7.98 11.16 -13.60
C GLU A 146 -7.82 12.34 -14.54
N THR A 147 -6.95 13.26 -14.14
CA THR A 147 -6.51 14.37 -14.97
C THR A 147 -5.09 14.75 -14.57
N ASP A 148 -4.20 14.81 -15.55
CA ASP A 148 -2.77 14.95 -15.30
C ASP A 148 -2.27 16.38 -15.50
N GLN A 149 -3.13 17.26 -16.00
CA GLN A 149 -2.76 18.60 -16.45
C GLN A 149 -3.89 19.60 -16.19
N GLY A 150 -3.46 20.85 -15.98
CA GLY A 150 -4.35 21.98 -15.79
C GLY A 150 -4.44 22.40 -14.34
N ASP A 151 -4.37 23.71 -14.12
CA ASP A 151 -4.67 24.34 -12.84
C ASP A 151 -6.14 24.81 -12.89
N GLY A 152 -6.92 24.48 -11.87
CA GLY A 152 -8.32 24.89 -11.76
C GLY A 152 -9.29 23.79 -11.37
N ASP A 153 -10.58 24.14 -11.33
CA ASP A 153 -11.62 23.25 -10.80
C ASP A 153 -12.01 22.14 -11.77
N TYR A 154 -12.26 20.95 -11.22
CA TYR A 154 -12.92 19.87 -11.93
C TYR A 154 -14.26 19.52 -11.27
N VAL A 155 -15.19 19.04 -12.08
CA VAL A 155 -16.51 18.56 -11.66
C VAL A 155 -16.88 17.34 -12.50
N VAL A 156 -17.28 16.26 -11.84
CA VAL A 156 -17.98 15.14 -12.49
C VAL A 156 -19.39 15.08 -11.95
N SER A 157 -20.34 15.15 -12.87
CA SER A 157 -21.77 15.06 -12.59
C SER A 157 -22.43 14.00 -13.44
N GLY A 158 -23.57 13.48 -13.01
CA GLY A 158 -24.42 12.63 -13.84
C GLY A 158 -25.88 12.86 -13.55
N LYS A 159 -26.72 12.16 -14.30
CA LYS A 159 -28.18 12.28 -14.14
C LYS A 159 -28.73 11.08 -13.38
N ARG A 160 -29.53 11.34 -12.34
CA ARG A 160 -30.32 10.31 -11.66
C ARG A 160 -31.76 10.77 -11.60
N ARG A 161 -32.68 9.95 -12.13
CA ARG A 161 -34.13 10.27 -12.21
C ARG A 161 -34.39 11.68 -12.79
N GLY A 162 -33.64 12.06 -13.82
CA GLY A 162 -33.77 13.36 -14.49
C GLY A 162 -33.13 14.56 -13.78
N ARG A 163 -32.64 14.43 -12.55
CA ARG A 163 -31.92 15.51 -11.84
C ARG A 163 -30.41 15.36 -12.04
N SER A 164 -29.74 16.50 -12.29
CA SER A 164 -28.28 16.56 -12.28
C SER A 164 -27.77 16.39 -10.87
N ARG A 165 -26.72 15.59 -10.71
CA ARG A 165 -26.09 15.32 -9.42
C ARG A 165 -24.59 15.34 -9.59
N GLU A 166 -23.94 16.07 -8.69
CA GLU A 166 -22.48 16.07 -8.58
C GLU A 166 -22.00 14.83 -7.82
N PHE A 167 -21.01 14.14 -8.39
CA PHE A 167 -20.33 13.00 -7.76
C PHE A 167 -18.94 13.40 -7.27
N LEU A 168 -18.26 14.26 -8.03
CA LEU A 168 -16.92 14.76 -7.75
C LEU A 168 -16.87 16.26 -8.00
N ARG A 169 -16.15 16.95 -7.11
CA ARG A 169 -15.70 18.32 -7.28
C ARG A 169 -14.41 18.48 -6.49
N GLY A 170 -13.45 19.18 -7.06
CA GLY A 170 -12.21 19.54 -6.40
C GLY A 170 -11.39 20.46 -7.28
N THR A 171 -10.16 20.72 -6.83
CA THR A 171 -9.19 21.51 -7.57
C THR A 171 -8.10 20.61 -8.13
N CYS A 172 -7.70 20.83 -9.39
CA CYS A 172 -6.49 20.24 -9.96
C CYS A 172 -5.32 21.14 -9.62
N GLY A 173 -4.37 20.63 -8.85
CA GLY A 173 -3.05 21.25 -8.71
C GLY A 173 -2.09 20.80 -9.82
N GLY A 174 -0.89 21.39 -9.88
CA GLY A 174 0.12 21.12 -10.92
C GLY A 174 0.65 19.67 -11.03
N TRP A 175 0.18 18.77 -10.18
CA TRP A 175 0.54 17.34 -10.17
C TRP A 175 -0.56 16.43 -10.73
N GLY A 176 -1.68 17.01 -11.16
CA GLY A 176 -2.88 16.25 -11.52
C GLY A 176 -3.66 15.74 -10.31
N THR A 177 -4.83 15.15 -10.60
CA THR A 177 -5.75 14.57 -9.62
C THR A 177 -6.15 13.17 -10.06
N ARG A 178 -6.13 12.22 -9.13
CA ARG A 178 -6.86 10.96 -9.21
C ARG A 178 -7.95 11.00 -8.15
N ALA A 179 -9.17 10.67 -8.52
CA ALA A 179 -10.30 10.57 -7.61
C ALA A 179 -10.96 9.21 -7.77
N GLN A 180 -11.24 8.53 -6.66
CA GLN A 180 -11.84 7.20 -6.65
C GLN A 180 -13.03 7.19 -5.70
N VAL A 181 -14.25 7.33 -6.21
CA VAL A 181 -15.42 7.51 -5.34
C VAL A 181 -16.56 6.59 -5.67
N LEU A 182 -17.21 6.05 -4.63
CA LEU A 182 -18.40 5.26 -4.82
C LEU A 182 -19.56 6.14 -5.28
N VAL A 183 -20.20 5.73 -6.37
CA VAL A 183 -21.39 6.37 -6.92
C VAL A 183 -22.63 5.48 -6.70
N PRO A 184 -23.81 6.09 -6.50
CA PRO A 184 -25.03 5.36 -6.22
C PRO A 184 -25.45 4.44 -7.38
N PRO A 185 -26.22 3.38 -7.10
CA PRO A 185 -26.65 2.43 -8.12
C PRO A 185 -27.34 3.07 -9.32
N GLN A 186 -26.95 2.61 -10.51
CA GLN A 186 -27.57 2.95 -11.79
C GLN A 186 -28.18 1.70 -12.43
N ARG A 187 -29.31 1.89 -13.10
CA ARG A 187 -30.03 0.81 -13.79
C ARG A 187 -29.55 0.61 -15.23
N ASP A 188 -28.90 1.62 -15.79
CA ASP A 188 -28.49 1.62 -17.18
C ASP A 188 -27.10 1.00 -17.29
N ALA A 189 -26.90 0.17 -18.33
CA ALA A 189 -25.60 -0.40 -18.67
C ALA A 189 -24.57 0.66 -19.10
N MET A 190 -25.04 1.88 -19.41
CA MET A 190 -24.19 3.03 -19.72
C MET A 190 -24.58 4.19 -18.80
N MET A 191 -23.64 4.70 -18.03
CA MET A 191 -23.84 5.85 -17.15
C MET A 191 -23.54 7.16 -17.91
N PRO A 192 -24.51 8.06 -18.09
CA PRO A 192 -24.26 9.37 -18.68
C PRO A 192 -23.62 10.29 -17.64
N LEU A 193 -22.40 10.74 -17.93
CA LEU A 193 -21.64 11.69 -17.12
C LEU A 193 -21.39 12.99 -17.89
N GLU A 194 -21.38 14.11 -17.18
CA GLU A 194 -20.89 15.39 -17.65
C GLU A 194 -19.67 15.76 -16.80
N VAL A 195 -18.53 15.80 -17.47
CA VAL A 195 -17.22 16.07 -16.88
C VAL A 195 -16.76 17.44 -17.34
N SER A 196 -16.25 18.23 -16.40
CA SER A 196 -15.58 19.50 -16.66
C SER A 196 -14.26 19.50 -15.92
N ALA A 197 -13.14 19.69 -16.61
CA ALA A 197 -11.82 19.78 -16.00
C ALA A 197 -10.92 20.73 -16.82
N PRO A 198 -9.87 21.33 -16.22
CA PRO A 198 -9.02 22.32 -16.91
C PRO A 198 -8.14 21.73 -18.02
N GLY A 199 -7.88 20.41 -17.99
CA GLY A 199 -7.06 19.73 -18.98
C GLY A 199 -7.67 18.43 -19.51
N PRO A 200 -6.88 17.60 -20.20
CA PRO A 200 -7.26 16.24 -20.56
C PRO A 200 -7.61 15.43 -19.32
N TRP A 201 -8.59 14.56 -19.48
CA TRP A 201 -9.03 13.67 -18.43
C TRP A 201 -9.43 12.31 -18.97
N ARG A 202 -9.41 11.32 -18.08
CA ARG A 202 -9.97 9.99 -18.31
C ARG A 202 -10.86 9.57 -17.16
N ILE A 203 -11.87 8.76 -17.46
CA ILE A 203 -12.84 8.29 -16.49
C ILE A 203 -13.27 6.86 -16.78
N GLU A 204 -13.53 6.10 -15.74
CA GLU A 204 -14.08 4.75 -15.82
C GLU A 204 -14.96 4.43 -14.62
N LEU A 205 -15.74 3.37 -14.75
CA LEU A 205 -16.51 2.78 -13.66
C LEU A 205 -16.00 1.36 -13.43
N ARG A 206 -15.72 1.04 -12.17
CA ARG A 206 -15.35 -0.29 -11.72
C ARG A 206 -16.39 -0.86 -10.74
N PRO A 207 -16.45 -2.18 -10.54
CA PRO A 207 -17.15 -2.78 -9.42
C PRO A 207 -16.83 -2.11 -8.08
N ALA A 208 -17.82 -1.99 -7.20
CA ALA A 208 -17.67 -1.29 -5.92
C ALA A 208 -16.80 -2.03 -4.89
N ASP A 209 -16.64 -3.35 -5.04
CA ASP A 209 -15.77 -4.19 -4.22
C ASP A 209 -14.28 -3.96 -4.49
N GLU A 210 -13.93 -3.26 -5.58
CA GLU A 210 -12.58 -2.75 -5.82
C GLU A 210 -12.25 -1.48 -5.00
N ALA A 211 -13.22 -0.92 -4.26
CA ALA A 211 -12.91 0.19 -3.36
C ALA A 211 -11.90 -0.26 -2.29
N ARG A 212 -10.87 0.55 -2.07
CA ARG A 212 -9.80 0.24 -1.13
C ARG A 212 -10.34 0.07 0.28
N GLN A 213 -9.81 -0.94 0.97
CA GLN A 213 -10.19 -1.29 2.33
C GLN A 213 -9.11 -0.85 3.31
N LEU A 214 -9.51 -0.19 4.40
CA LEU A 214 -8.62 0.18 5.49
C LEU A 214 -8.37 -1.06 6.36
N CYS A 215 -7.16 -1.59 6.30
CA CYS A 215 -6.70 -2.68 7.13
C CYS A 215 -5.94 -2.16 8.35
N TRP A 216 -6.06 -2.84 9.50
CA TRP A 216 -5.43 -2.45 10.76
C TRP A 216 -3.90 -2.47 10.74
N ASN A 217 -3.29 -3.28 9.87
CA ASN A 217 -1.84 -3.47 9.79
C ASN A 217 -1.16 -2.61 8.72
N ALA A 218 -1.92 -1.91 7.87
CA ALA A 218 -1.38 -1.21 6.71
C ALA A 218 -1.98 0.20 6.57
N PRO A 219 -1.17 1.27 6.65
CA PRO A 219 -1.66 2.61 6.40
C PRO A 219 -2.06 2.78 4.94
N LEU A 220 -3.26 3.28 4.68
CA LEU A 220 -3.66 3.69 3.34
C LEU A 220 -3.12 5.08 3.04
N LYS A 221 -2.43 5.20 1.90
CA LYS A 221 -2.00 6.48 1.36
C LYS A 221 -2.83 6.79 0.12
N GLY A 222 -3.18 8.05 -0.07
CA GLY A 222 -3.92 8.49 -1.24
C GLY A 222 -3.69 9.97 -1.55
N ARG A 223 -4.36 10.42 -2.60
CA ARG A 223 -4.35 11.81 -3.05
C ARG A 223 -5.71 12.13 -3.64
N GLY A 224 -6.25 13.31 -3.35
CA GLY A 224 -7.54 13.71 -3.90
C GLY A 224 -8.70 12.98 -3.22
N PRO A 225 -9.91 13.10 -3.81
CA PRO A 225 -11.10 12.45 -3.28
C PRO A 225 -11.05 10.93 -3.39
N GLU A 226 -11.28 10.23 -2.27
CA GLU A 226 -11.28 8.77 -2.23
C GLU A 226 -12.40 8.23 -1.31
N SER A 227 -13.03 7.13 -1.72
CA SER A 227 -13.94 6.34 -0.88
C SER A 227 -13.22 5.11 -0.36
N VAL A 228 -13.16 4.96 0.96
CA VAL A 228 -12.43 3.90 1.65
C VAL A 228 -13.39 3.11 2.52
N ALA A 229 -13.47 1.81 2.32
CA ALA A 229 -14.25 0.93 3.18
C ALA A 229 -13.44 0.58 4.44
N LYS A 230 -14.05 0.72 5.61
CA LYS A 230 -13.51 0.24 6.87
C LYS A 230 -14.36 -0.94 7.33
N VAL A 231 -13.75 -2.12 7.35
CA VAL A 231 -14.39 -3.37 7.77
C VAL A 231 -13.75 -3.79 9.09
N ASP A 232 -14.57 -3.78 10.14
CA ASP A 232 -14.16 -4.03 11.52
C ASP A 232 -12.97 -3.14 11.96
N GLY A 233 -12.46 -3.34 13.18
CA GLY A 233 -11.37 -2.54 13.74
C GLY A 233 -11.81 -1.45 14.72
N SER A 234 -10.96 -0.43 14.91
CA SER A 234 -11.14 0.55 15.99
C SER A 234 -12.35 1.46 15.77
N GLY A 235 -12.88 2.04 16.86
CA GLY A 235 -13.90 3.09 16.81
C GLY A 235 -13.33 4.47 16.42
N VAL A 236 -12.06 4.51 16.04
CA VAL A 236 -11.36 5.70 15.58
C VAL A 236 -10.45 5.36 14.39
N VAL A 237 -10.06 6.39 13.63
CA VAL A 237 -9.01 6.30 12.61
C VAL A 237 -8.02 7.45 12.79
N GLU A 238 -6.75 7.21 12.52
CA GLU A 238 -5.74 8.26 12.42
C GLU A 238 -5.68 8.77 10.98
N PHE A 239 -5.85 10.09 10.81
CA PHE A 239 -5.78 10.76 9.52
C PHE A 239 -4.66 11.79 9.53
N GLU A 240 -3.80 11.74 8.52
CA GLU A 240 -2.74 12.72 8.27
C GLU A 240 -2.97 13.36 6.90
N HIS A 241 -3.06 14.68 6.85
CA HIS A 241 -3.05 15.46 5.61
C HIS A 241 -1.68 16.10 5.41
N HIS A 242 -1.11 15.92 4.23
CA HIS A 242 0.25 16.36 3.87
C HIS A 242 0.24 17.44 2.78
N GLY A 243 -0.91 18.10 2.56
CA GLY A 243 -1.09 19.15 1.55
C GLY A 243 -1.34 20.53 2.18
N GLU A 244 -1.13 21.58 1.39
CA GLU A 244 -1.42 22.96 1.80
C GLU A 244 -2.92 23.32 1.70
N GLY A 245 -3.69 22.51 0.97
CA GLY A 245 -5.10 22.75 0.69
C GLY A 245 -6.06 22.30 1.80
N ALA A 246 -7.35 22.35 1.50
CA ALA A 246 -8.38 21.92 2.43
C ALA A 246 -8.56 20.39 2.42
N PHE A 247 -9.03 19.83 3.52
CA PHE A 247 -9.49 18.45 3.58
C PHE A 247 -10.81 18.35 4.33
N LYS A 248 -11.61 17.36 3.96
CA LYS A 248 -12.87 16.97 4.62
C LYS A 248 -12.99 15.46 4.62
N VAL A 249 -13.39 14.90 5.75
CA VAL A 249 -13.67 13.47 5.90
C VAL A 249 -15.13 13.32 6.28
N TYR A 250 -15.87 12.54 5.51
CA TYR A 250 -17.28 12.25 5.71
C TYR A 250 -17.48 10.76 5.96
N GLU A 251 -18.51 10.43 6.73
CA GLU A 251 -19.14 9.12 6.61
C GLU A 251 -19.96 9.08 5.31
N VAL A 252 -19.97 7.96 4.63
CA VAL A 252 -20.80 7.72 3.44
C VAL A 252 -22.04 6.94 3.85
N THR A 253 -23.20 7.48 3.53
CA THR A 253 -24.49 6.84 3.80
C THR A 253 -24.64 5.53 3.00
N GLN A 254 -25.58 4.67 3.42
CA GLN A 254 -25.94 3.43 2.70
C GLN A 254 -26.38 3.65 1.24
N LEU A 255 -26.73 4.89 0.86
CA LEU A 255 -27.07 5.26 -0.51
C LEU A 255 -25.88 5.79 -1.32
N PHE A 256 -24.65 5.66 -0.79
CA PHE A 256 -23.41 6.13 -1.41
C PHE A 256 -23.42 7.65 -1.62
N HIS A 257 -23.79 8.37 -0.57
CA HIS A 257 -23.80 9.84 -0.54
C HIS A 257 -22.95 10.34 0.62
N LYS A 258 -22.34 11.53 0.48
CA LYS A 258 -21.73 12.23 1.63
C LYS A 258 -22.78 12.35 2.74
N GLY A 259 -22.48 11.76 3.88
CA GLY A 259 -23.27 11.81 5.10
C GLY A 259 -22.69 12.84 6.07
N PRO A 260 -22.71 12.56 7.38
CA PRO A 260 -22.10 13.42 8.39
C PRO A 260 -20.64 13.78 8.09
N LEU A 261 -20.29 15.05 8.28
CA LEU A 261 -18.90 15.50 8.28
C LEU A 261 -18.26 15.07 9.61
N LEU A 262 -17.19 14.31 9.52
CA LEU A 262 -16.47 13.74 10.67
C LEU A 262 -15.25 14.60 11.05
N ALA A 263 -14.56 15.17 10.05
CA ALA A 263 -13.46 16.07 10.25
C ALA A 263 -13.32 17.03 9.07
N GLU A 264 -12.83 18.24 9.33
CA GLU A 264 -12.39 19.18 8.29
C GLU A 264 -11.19 19.99 8.78
N GLY A 265 -10.42 20.52 7.83
CA GLY A 265 -9.29 21.38 8.13
C GLY A 265 -8.62 21.90 6.86
N GLN A 266 -7.49 22.56 7.04
CA GLN A 266 -6.68 23.12 5.98
C GLN A 266 -5.20 23.02 6.34
N GLY A 267 -4.34 22.80 5.33
CA GLY A 267 -2.92 22.64 5.52
C GLY A 267 -2.55 21.27 6.12
N GLU A 268 -1.30 21.15 6.57
CA GLU A 268 -0.79 19.94 7.20
C GLU A 268 -1.53 19.67 8.52
N ALA A 269 -2.00 18.45 8.72
CA ALA A 269 -2.77 18.09 9.90
C ALA A 269 -2.60 16.62 10.27
N ARG A 270 -2.68 16.31 11.57
CA ARG A 270 -2.80 14.95 12.09
C ARG A 270 -3.94 14.90 13.10
N LEU A 271 -4.91 14.02 12.86
CA LEU A 271 -6.16 13.93 13.60
C LEU A 271 -6.47 12.48 13.99
N THR A 272 -7.15 12.31 15.11
CA THR A 272 -7.85 11.07 15.45
C THR A 272 -9.34 11.32 15.29
N ILE A 273 -9.99 10.58 14.41
CA ILE A 273 -11.39 10.80 14.00
C ILE A 273 -12.24 9.65 14.53
N ALA A 274 -13.30 9.95 15.26
CA ALA A 274 -14.26 8.94 15.69
C ALA A 274 -15.10 8.44 14.51
N VAL A 275 -15.18 7.13 14.33
CA VAL A 275 -15.90 6.49 13.23
C VAL A 275 -16.66 5.25 13.72
N PRO A 276 -17.77 4.86 13.08
CA PRO A 276 -18.36 3.56 13.33
C PRO A 276 -17.36 2.42 13.01
N HIS A 277 -17.49 1.28 13.71
CA HIS A 277 -16.59 0.13 13.49
C HIS A 277 -16.60 -0.36 12.04
N ASN A 278 -17.80 -0.38 11.44
CA ASN A 278 -18.05 -0.75 10.05
C ASN A 278 -18.67 0.45 9.33
N CYS A 279 -17.91 1.08 8.45
CA CYS A 279 -18.39 2.25 7.74
C CYS A 279 -17.67 2.42 6.40
N LEU A 280 -18.26 3.25 5.54
CA LEU A 280 -17.60 3.76 4.35
C LEU A 280 -17.22 5.22 4.61
N LEU A 281 -15.96 5.57 4.38
CA LEU A 281 -15.45 6.92 4.53
C LEU A 281 -15.29 7.57 3.16
N ARG A 282 -15.54 8.87 3.08
CA ARG A 282 -15.17 9.69 1.94
C ARG A 282 -14.23 10.79 2.39
N ILE A 283 -13.02 10.72 1.87
CA ILE A 283 -12.00 11.74 2.03
C ILE A 283 -12.10 12.64 0.80
N ASP A 284 -12.28 13.93 0.98
CA ASP A 284 -12.08 14.94 -0.05
C ASP A 284 -10.89 15.79 0.41
N ALA A 285 -9.72 15.64 -0.21
CA ALA A 285 -8.50 16.32 0.21
C ALA A 285 -7.74 16.92 -0.97
N ASP A 286 -7.36 18.19 -0.85
CA ASP A 286 -6.51 18.91 -1.79
C ASP A 286 -5.04 18.64 -1.46
N GLY A 287 -4.61 17.40 -1.68
CA GLY A 287 -3.26 16.97 -1.36
C GLY A 287 -3.13 15.48 -1.12
N ARG A 288 -1.93 15.08 -0.65
CA ARG A 288 -1.67 13.72 -0.19
C ARG A 288 -2.24 13.55 1.21
N TRP A 289 -2.70 12.35 1.51
CA TRP A 289 -3.17 11.98 2.83
C TRP A 289 -2.76 10.56 3.19
N THR A 290 -2.79 10.26 4.49
CA THR A 290 -2.59 8.92 5.05
C THR A 290 -3.70 8.63 6.04
N LEU A 291 -4.29 7.44 5.97
CA LEU A 291 -5.32 6.95 6.88
C LEU A 291 -4.84 5.65 7.51
N ARG A 292 -5.03 5.50 8.83
CA ARG A 292 -4.64 4.31 9.59
C ARG A 292 -5.76 3.94 10.55
N ASP A 293 -5.96 2.64 10.78
CA ASP A 293 -6.78 2.15 11.88
C ASP A 293 -5.83 1.81 13.04
N PRO A 294 -5.79 2.61 14.12
CA PRO A 294 -4.97 2.30 15.28
C PRO A 294 -5.63 1.14 16.02
N GLN A 295 -5.00 -0.04 15.95
CA GLN A 295 -5.41 -1.30 16.58
C GLN A 295 -6.33 -1.11 17.81
N ALA A 296 -7.52 -1.74 17.77
CA ALA A 296 -8.50 -1.75 18.87
C ALA A 296 -7.95 -2.38 20.16
#